data_AF-A0A7C3NKU4-F1
#
_entry.id   AF-A0A7C3NKU4-F1
#
_cell.length_a   1.000
_cell.length_b   1.000
_cell.length_c   1.000
_cell.angle_alpha   90.00
_cell.angle_beta   90.00
_cell.angle_gamma   90.00
#
_symmetry.space_group_name_H-M   'P 1'
#
loop_
_entity.id
_entity.type
_entity.pdbx_description
1 polymer ?
#
loop_
_entity_poly.entity_id
_entity_poly.type
_entity_poly.pdbx_seq_one_letter_code
_entity_poly.pdbx_strand_id
1 'polypeptide(L)'
;MSLWPKVREELNAIVNKHFDTPEYHQLFSVKLTPERQKIWDMHYPHYIKSRRDCWGAAAVKAPLDVKRAIWEHEKDELIFDKRMGSAHLTDQQMAEAVAEESLLPGVRAALMAWMYLSTTRPWIEALTVNHITERKNNPAIVKGGGFTARFAHKRVADQGGTLEGLDINTKVHMVADEDHSDMFEPIYGKYIVDDRTAQSVIRAALDSLAVDRAYRSALATAMARIGESEVA
;
A
#
# COMPACT_ATOMS: atom_id res chain seq x y z
N MET A 1 7.59 -25.42 -16.36
CA MET A 1 7.25 -25.55 -14.92
C MET A 1 7.18 -24.15 -14.36
N SER A 2 6.22 -23.83 -13.49
CA SER A 2 6.12 -22.49 -12.91
C SER A 2 7.32 -22.20 -12.00
N LEU A 3 7.88 -21.00 -12.09
CA LEU A 3 8.90 -20.49 -11.18
C LEU A 3 8.29 -19.69 -10.02
N TRP A 4 6.96 -19.56 -9.96
CA TRP A 4 6.26 -18.82 -8.92
C TRP A 4 6.65 -19.23 -7.49
N PRO A 5 6.77 -20.53 -7.13
CA PRO A 5 7.13 -20.89 -5.75
C PRO A 5 8.44 -20.24 -5.29
N LYS A 6 9.45 -20.17 -6.16
CA LYS A 6 10.73 -19.52 -5.85
C LYS A 6 10.58 -18.00 -5.75
N VAL A 7 9.89 -17.38 -6.71
CA VAL A 7 9.66 -15.92 -6.72
C VAL A 7 8.86 -15.50 -5.50
N ARG A 8 7.84 -16.27 -5.11
CA ARG A 8 7.00 -16.03 -3.94
C ARG A 8 7.81 -15.95 -2.66
N GLU A 9 8.70 -16.91 -2.42
CA GLU A 9 9.57 -16.87 -1.24
C GLU A 9 10.54 -15.68 -1.26
N GLU A 10 11.01 -15.28 -2.44
CA GLU A 10 11.84 -14.08 -2.57
C GLU A 10 11.05 -12.80 -2.26
N LEU A 11 9.83 -12.67 -2.77
CA LEU A 11 8.93 -11.56 -2.43
C LEU A 11 8.60 -11.53 -0.94
N ASN A 12 8.37 -12.68 -0.31
CA ASN A 12 8.16 -12.80 1.14
C ASN A 12 9.36 -12.27 1.93
N ALA A 13 10.57 -12.66 1.52
CA ALA A 13 11.80 -12.17 2.15
C ALA A 13 11.98 -10.65 1.96
N ILE A 14 11.64 -10.13 0.78
CA ILE A 14 11.71 -8.69 0.48
C ILE A 14 10.74 -7.90 1.36
N VAL A 15 9.46 -8.28 1.45
CA VAL A 15 8.48 -7.51 2.25
C VAL A 15 8.76 -7.57 3.75
N ASN A 16 9.35 -8.67 4.25
CA ASN A 16 9.79 -8.74 5.64
C ASN A 16 10.93 -7.75 5.92
N LYS A 17 11.97 -7.74 5.06
CA LYS A 17 13.12 -6.82 5.20
C LYS A 17 12.75 -5.36 4.99
N HIS A 18 11.65 -5.07 4.29
CA HIS A 18 11.20 -3.70 4.02
C HIS A 18 10.98 -2.89 5.30
N PHE A 19 10.55 -3.52 6.38
CA PHE A 19 10.32 -2.87 7.67
C PHE A 19 11.60 -2.53 8.43
N ASP A 20 12.75 -3.11 8.05
CA ASP A 20 14.07 -2.84 8.62
C ASP A 20 14.83 -1.73 7.87
N THR A 21 14.13 -1.00 6.98
CA THR A 21 14.73 0.08 6.20
C THR A 21 14.78 1.39 6.99
N PRO A 22 15.78 2.26 6.75
CA PRO A 22 15.91 3.53 7.48
C PRO A 22 14.66 4.40 7.42
N GLU A 23 13.95 4.42 6.29
CA GLU A 23 12.73 5.19 6.07
C GLU A 23 11.58 4.69 6.95
N TYR A 24 11.46 3.37 7.11
CA TYR A 24 10.46 2.75 7.98
C TYR A 24 10.82 2.95 9.45
N HIS A 25 12.09 2.80 9.83
CA HIS A 25 12.56 3.16 11.18
C HIS A 25 12.29 4.63 11.50
N GLN A 26 12.57 5.53 10.57
CA GLN A 26 12.24 6.95 10.71
C GLN A 26 10.74 7.14 10.96
N LEU A 27 9.89 6.61 10.08
CA LEU A 27 8.43 6.75 10.21
C LEU A 27 7.92 6.28 11.58
N PHE A 28 8.34 5.09 12.02
CA PHE A 28 7.85 4.53 13.28
C PHE A 28 8.47 5.21 14.52
N SER A 29 9.65 5.84 14.40
CA SER A 29 10.29 6.60 15.48
C SER A 29 9.63 7.97 15.76
N VAL A 30 8.99 8.60 14.77
CA VAL A 30 8.36 9.92 14.96
C VAL A 30 7.06 9.75 15.75
N LYS A 31 6.98 10.29 16.98
CA LYS A 31 5.74 10.24 17.79
C LYS A 31 4.55 10.85 17.02
N LEU A 32 3.42 10.15 16.97
CA LEU A 32 2.24 10.55 16.22
C LEU A 32 1.29 11.40 17.09
N THR A 33 1.54 12.70 17.20
CA THR A 33 0.62 13.65 17.84
C THR A 33 -0.61 13.93 16.94
N PRO A 34 -1.70 14.52 17.46
CA PRO A 34 -2.85 14.91 16.63
C PRO A 34 -2.48 15.82 15.45
N GLU A 35 -1.55 16.76 15.63
CA GLU A 35 -1.07 17.68 14.58
C GLU A 35 -0.31 16.93 13.49
N ARG A 36 0.50 15.95 13.89
CA ARG A 36 1.23 15.08 12.97
C ARG A 36 0.29 14.11 12.25
N GLN A 37 -0.77 13.63 12.91
CA GLN A 37 -1.82 12.83 12.29
C GLN A 37 -2.56 13.60 11.20
N LYS A 38 -2.79 14.92 11.35
CA LYS A 38 -3.38 15.75 10.27
C LYS A 38 -2.55 15.71 8.99
N ILE A 39 -1.21 15.65 9.09
CA ILE A 39 -0.34 15.47 7.91
C ILE A 39 -0.65 14.13 7.24
N TRP A 40 -0.81 13.05 8.00
CA TRP A 40 -1.18 11.76 7.43
C TRP A 40 -2.55 11.81 6.73
N ASP A 41 -3.56 12.31 7.43
CA ASP A 41 -4.96 12.29 6.99
C ASP A 41 -5.17 13.14 5.73
N MET A 42 -4.45 14.26 5.62
CA MET A 42 -4.44 15.10 4.43
C MET A 42 -4.06 14.33 3.15
N HIS A 43 -3.13 13.37 3.25
CA HIS A 43 -2.58 12.67 2.08
C HIS A 43 -3.26 11.33 1.81
N TYR A 44 -3.90 10.74 2.83
CA TYR A 44 -4.38 9.36 2.75
C TYR A 44 -5.48 9.13 1.68
N PRO A 45 -6.49 10.00 1.50
CA PRO A 45 -7.46 9.85 0.41
C PRO A 45 -6.79 9.80 -0.97
N HIS A 46 -5.80 10.67 -1.20
CA HIS A 46 -5.04 10.72 -2.45
C HIS A 46 -4.16 9.51 -2.67
N TYR A 47 -3.59 8.95 -1.60
CA TYR A 47 -2.90 7.67 -1.66
C TYR A 47 -3.86 6.56 -2.11
N ILE A 48 -5.03 6.42 -1.48
CA ILE A 48 -6.01 5.38 -1.85
C ILE A 48 -6.46 5.56 -3.30
N LYS A 49 -6.84 6.78 -3.70
CA LYS A 49 -7.23 7.10 -5.08
C LYS A 49 -6.12 6.70 -6.07
N SER A 50 -4.88 7.08 -5.78
CA SER A 50 -3.74 6.73 -6.63
C SER A 50 -3.55 5.22 -6.78
N ARG A 51 -3.83 4.42 -5.74
CA ARG A 51 -3.81 2.95 -5.85
C ARG A 51 -4.85 2.45 -6.84
N ARG A 52 -6.08 2.97 -6.81
CA ARG A 52 -7.14 2.59 -7.75
C ARG A 52 -6.77 2.94 -9.19
N ASP A 53 -6.20 4.14 -9.40
CA ASP A 53 -5.71 4.54 -10.72
C ASP A 53 -4.59 3.57 -11.20
N CYS A 54 -3.69 3.13 -10.31
CA CYS A 54 -2.62 2.18 -10.64
C CYS A 54 -3.12 0.77 -10.97
N TRP A 55 -4.13 0.27 -10.25
CA TRP A 55 -4.81 -0.99 -10.55
C TRP A 55 -5.51 -0.93 -11.91
N GLY A 56 -6.23 0.17 -12.19
CA GLY A 56 -6.82 0.43 -13.49
C GLY A 56 -5.77 0.43 -14.62
N ALA A 57 -4.62 1.08 -14.41
CA ALA A 57 -3.52 1.10 -15.36
C ALA A 57 -2.94 -0.30 -15.64
N ALA A 58 -2.74 -1.12 -14.60
CA ALA A 58 -2.27 -2.50 -14.73
C ALA A 58 -3.23 -3.35 -15.58
N ALA A 59 -4.54 -3.11 -15.47
CA ALA A 59 -5.56 -3.84 -16.23
C ALA A 59 -5.57 -3.50 -17.73
N VAL A 60 -5.06 -2.34 -18.16
CA VAL A 60 -5.12 -1.90 -19.57
C VAL A 60 -4.46 -2.93 -20.50
N LYS A 61 -3.23 -3.34 -20.17
CA LYS A 61 -2.39 -4.24 -20.99
C LYS A 61 -2.50 -5.71 -20.62
N ALA A 62 -3.30 -6.05 -19.60
CA ALA A 62 -3.33 -7.39 -19.02
C ALA A 62 -4.14 -8.41 -19.85
N PRO A 63 -3.83 -9.70 -19.79
CA PRO A 63 -4.69 -10.78 -20.28
C PRO A 63 -6.07 -10.79 -19.60
N LEU A 64 -7.09 -11.38 -20.24
CA LEU A 64 -8.49 -11.32 -19.75
C LEU A 64 -8.68 -11.96 -18.37
N ASP A 65 -8.01 -13.06 -18.06
CA ASP A 65 -8.07 -13.69 -16.73
C ASP A 65 -7.48 -12.77 -15.65
N VAL A 66 -6.39 -12.06 -15.97
CA VAL A 66 -5.79 -11.08 -15.08
C VAL A 66 -6.70 -9.87 -14.88
N LYS A 67 -7.34 -9.36 -15.94
CA LYS A 67 -8.34 -8.28 -15.83
C LYS A 67 -9.50 -8.66 -14.92
N ARG A 68 -9.97 -9.91 -14.99
CA ARG A 68 -11.05 -10.39 -14.11
C ARG A 68 -10.62 -10.44 -12.65
N ALA A 69 -9.41 -10.88 -12.36
CA ALA A 69 -8.89 -10.88 -10.98
C ALA A 69 -8.71 -9.46 -10.42
N ILE A 70 -8.18 -8.53 -11.24
CA ILE A 70 -8.11 -7.12 -10.86
C ILE A 70 -9.53 -6.58 -10.62
N TRP A 71 -10.50 -6.89 -11.48
CA TRP A 71 -11.88 -6.44 -11.26
C TRP A 71 -12.48 -7.00 -9.98
N GLU A 72 -12.20 -8.25 -9.63
CA GLU A 72 -12.68 -8.84 -8.37
C GLU A 72 -12.10 -8.11 -7.16
N HIS A 73 -10.81 -7.77 -7.20
CA HIS A 73 -10.16 -6.94 -6.19
C HIS A 73 -10.81 -5.55 -6.10
N GLU A 74 -10.98 -4.88 -7.26
CA GLU A 74 -11.53 -3.53 -7.30
C GLU A 74 -12.99 -3.43 -6.85
N LYS A 75 -13.75 -4.53 -6.82
CA LYS A 75 -15.12 -4.50 -6.28
C LYS A 75 -15.14 -4.14 -4.80
N ASP A 76 -14.29 -4.76 -3.99
CA ASP A 76 -14.21 -4.45 -2.56
C ASP A 76 -13.82 -2.98 -2.36
N GLU A 77 -12.85 -2.53 -3.17
CA GLU A 77 -12.16 -1.27 -2.96
C GLU A 77 -12.93 -0.05 -3.49
N LEU A 78 -13.55 -0.16 -4.67
CA LEU A 78 -14.28 0.93 -5.34
C LEU A 78 -15.79 0.86 -5.14
N ILE A 79 -16.37 -0.33 -4.96
CA ILE A 79 -17.83 -0.49 -4.97
C ILE A 79 -18.34 -0.70 -3.56
N PHE A 80 -17.98 -1.83 -2.94
CA PHE A 80 -18.51 -2.21 -1.64
C PHE A 80 -17.73 -3.39 -1.05
N ASP A 81 -17.02 -3.15 0.06
CA ASP A 81 -16.53 -4.21 0.93
C ASP A 81 -17.58 -4.52 2.00
N LYS A 82 -18.07 -5.77 2.01
CA LYS A 82 -19.03 -6.26 3.01
C LYS A 82 -18.53 -6.16 4.45
N ARG A 83 -17.21 -6.23 4.66
CA ARG A 83 -16.55 -6.09 5.96
C ARG A 83 -16.63 -4.66 6.48
N MET A 84 -16.62 -3.67 5.58
CA MET A 84 -16.72 -2.25 5.91
C MET A 84 -18.15 -1.72 5.88
N GLY A 85 -19.01 -2.29 5.02
CA GLY A 85 -20.31 -1.70 4.70
C GLY A 85 -20.20 -0.49 3.76
N SER A 86 -19.06 -0.29 3.11
CA SER A 86 -18.78 0.82 2.17
C SER A 86 -17.64 0.46 1.22
N ALA A 87 -17.38 1.31 0.22
CA ALA A 87 -16.09 1.33 -0.47
C ALA A 87 -14.96 1.77 0.47
N HIS A 88 -13.71 1.48 0.11
CA HIS A 88 -12.52 1.83 0.90
C HIS A 88 -12.19 3.33 0.79
N LEU A 89 -12.66 3.98 -0.27
CA LEU A 89 -12.66 5.43 -0.45
C LEU A 89 -14.00 5.84 -1.07
N THR A 90 -14.69 6.79 -0.45
CA THR A 90 -15.99 7.28 -0.92
C THR A 90 -15.88 8.63 -1.62
N ASP A 91 -16.88 8.96 -2.45
CA ASP A 91 -16.98 10.27 -3.10
C ASP A 91 -17.03 11.41 -2.07
N GLN A 92 -17.66 11.19 -0.91
CA GLN A 92 -17.68 12.17 0.17
C GLN A 92 -16.28 12.41 0.75
N GLN A 93 -15.53 11.34 1.03
CA GLN A 93 -14.14 11.46 1.52
C GLN A 93 -13.25 12.19 0.51
N MET A 94 -13.47 11.98 -0.79
CA MET A 94 -12.75 12.72 -1.83
C MET A 94 -13.20 14.18 -1.97
N ALA A 95 -14.49 14.47 -1.77
CA ALA A 95 -15.00 15.85 -1.76
C ALA A 95 -14.47 16.66 -0.55
N GLU A 96 -14.21 15.99 0.57
CA GLU A 96 -13.63 16.56 1.80
C GLU A 96 -12.09 16.60 1.77
N ALA A 97 -11.45 15.86 0.86
CA ALA A 97 -10.00 15.81 0.73
C ALA A 97 -9.44 17.17 0.28
N VAL A 98 -8.20 17.47 0.71
CA VAL A 98 -7.50 18.67 0.24
C VAL A 98 -7.25 18.62 -1.27
N ALA A 99 -7.06 19.77 -1.91
CA ALA A 99 -6.64 19.81 -3.30
C ALA A 99 -5.25 19.17 -3.49
N GLU A 100 -5.02 18.51 -4.64
CA GLU A 100 -3.75 17.81 -4.92
C GLU A 100 -2.51 18.72 -4.83
N GLU A 101 -2.67 20.02 -5.09
CA GLU A 101 -1.61 21.02 -5.01
C GLU A 101 -1.13 21.25 -3.57
N SER A 102 -1.95 20.89 -2.58
CA SER A 102 -1.64 21.00 -1.15
C SER A 102 -0.85 19.81 -0.62
N LEU A 103 -0.69 18.74 -1.42
CA LEU A 103 0.10 17.57 -1.04
C LEU A 103 1.59 17.91 -1.00
N LEU A 104 2.29 17.31 -0.04
CA LEU A 104 3.74 17.40 0.07
C LEU A 104 4.41 17.03 -1.26
N PRO A 105 5.42 17.78 -1.72
CA PRO A 105 6.10 17.50 -2.99
C PRO A 105 6.61 16.06 -3.10
N GLY A 106 7.17 15.51 -2.02
CA GLY A 106 7.63 14.11 -1.97
C GLY A 106 6.50 13.09 -2.09
N VAL A 107 5.32 13.40 -1.54
CA VAL A 107 4.12 12.57 -1.71
C VAL A 107 3.66 12.61 -3.16
N ARG A 108 3.48 13.81 -3.75
CA ARG A 108 3.09 13.95 -5.16
C ARG A 108 4.03 13.20 -6.10
N ALA A 109 5.34 13.34 -5.88
CA ALA A 109 6.36 12.63 -6.64
C ALA A 109 6.21 11.11 -6.54
N ALA A 110 5.94 10.57 -5.34
CA ALA A 110 5.73 9.14 -5.16
C ALA A 110 4.45 8.62 -5.84
N LEU A 111 3.33 9.36 -5.75
CA LEU A 111 2.08 9.02 -6.43
C LEU A 111 2.28 9.00 -7.96
N MET A 112 2.97 10.00 -8.51
CA MET A 112 3.34 10.05 -9.93
C MET A 112 4.28 8.90 -10.32
N ALA A 113 5.23 8.54 -9.47
CA ALA A 113 6.14 7.43 -9.72
C ALA A 113 5.38 6.10 -9.81
N TRP A 114 4.49 5.78 -8.87
CA TRP A 114 3.65 4.58 -8.97
C TRP A 114 2.79 4.55 -10.23
N MET A 115 2.20 5.68 -10.62
CA MET A 115 1.44 5.79 -11.86
C MET A 115 2.33 5.51 -13.09
N TYR A 116 3.52 6.09 -13.12
CA TYR A 116 4.51 5.83 -14.18
C TYR A 116 4.87 4.35 -14.26
N LEU A 117 5.17 3.71 -13.12
CA LEU A 117 5.49 2.28 -13.07
C LEU A 117 4.32 1.43 -13.60
N SER A 118 3.09 1.75 -13.21
CA SER A 118 1.89 0.98 -13.58
C SER A 118 1.47 1.16 -15.04
N THR A 119 1.74 2.32 -15.64
CA THR A 119 1.35 2.63 -17.03
C THR A 119 2.41 2.23 -18.05
N THR A 120 3.70 2.29 -17.71
CA THR A 120 4.79 2.08 -18.67
C THR A 120 5.29 0.64 -18.74
N ARG A 121 5.18 -0.12 -17.65
CA ARG A 121 5.72 -1.49 -17.59
C ARG A 121 4.86 -2.53 -18.30
N PRO A 122 5.43 -3.72 -18.62
CA PRO A 122 4.64 -4.89 -18.99
C PRO A 122 3.59 -5.22 -17.93
N TRP A 123 2.46 -5.80 -18.33
CA TRP A 123 1.30 -5.99 -17.46
C TRP A 123 1.62 -6.75 -16.16
N ILE A 124 2.51 -7.75 -16.19
CA ILE A 124 2.84 -8.56 -15.01
C ILE A 124 3.70 -7.78 -14.01
N GLU A 125 4.57 -6.90 -14.51
CA GLU A 125 5.33 -5.98 -13.68
C GLU A 125 4.42 -4.90 -13.09
N ALA A 126 3.50 -4.35 -13.89
CA ALA A 126 2.48 -3.40 -13.41
C ALA A 126 1.54 -4.03 -12.36
N LEU A 127 1.12 -5.27 -12.55
CA LEU A 127 0.39 -6.04 -11.55
C LEU A 127 1.23 -6.17 -10.27
N THR A 128 2.52 -6.50 -10.38
CA THR A 128 3.41 -6.65 -9.23
C THR A 128 3.63 -5.34 -8.47
N VAL A 129 3.73 -4.21 -9.18
CA VAL A 129 3.82 -2.87 -8.58
C VAL A 129 2.64 -2.58 -7.65
N ASN A 130 1.46 -3.09 -8.01
CA ASN A 130 0.26 -2.97 -7.19
C ASN A 130 0.22 -4.01 -6.09
N HIS A 131 0.30 -5.28 -6.46
CA HIS A 131 0.20 -6.42 -5.56
C HIS A 131 1.20 -6.40 -4.40
N ILE A 132 2.43 -5.92 -4.59
CA ILE A 132 3.43 -5.90 -3.51
C ILE A 132 3.01 -4.99 -2.34
N THR A 133 2.16 -3.98 -2.58
CA THR A 133 1.65 -3.13 -1.50
C THR A 133 0.61 -3.83 -0.63
N GLU A 134 -0.15 -4.77 -1.19
CA GLU A 134 -1.03 -5.66 -0.42
C GLU A 134 -0.21 -6.72 0.31
N ARG A 135 0.78 -7.32 -0.37
CA ARG A 135 1.63 -8.36 0.23
C ARG A 135 2.43 -7.87 1.44
N LYS A 136 2.86 -6.61 1.48
CA LYS A 136 3.52 -6.03 2.68
C LYS A 136 2.56 -5.77 3.84
N ASN A 137 1.26 -5.85 3.63
CA ASN A 137 0.26 -5.77 4.68
C ASN A 137 -0.22 -7.14 5.17
N ASN A 138 -0.02 -8.20 4.38
CA ASN A 138 -0.43 -9.55 4.75
C ASN A 138 0.27 -10.03 6.05
N PRO A 139 -0.47 -10.22 7.16
CA PRO A 139 0.08 -10.60 8.45
C PRO A 139 0.55 -12.06 8.52
N ALA A 140 0.09 -12.94 7.61
CA ALA A 140 0.60 -14.30 7.48
C ALA A 140 2.02 -14.34 6.90
N ILE A 141 2.43 -13.28 6.19
CA ILE A 141 3.74 -13.16 5.54
C ILE A 141 4.69 -12.29 6.36
N VAL A 142 4.23 -11.11 6.80
CA VAL A 142 5.09 -10.11 7.45
C VAL A 142 5.17 -10.38 8.95
N LYS A 143 6.36 -10.74 9.42
CA LYS A 143 6.64 -10.97 10.84
C LYS A 143 6.39 -9.71 11.66
N GLY A 144 5.63 -9.86 12.75
CA GLY A 144 5.24 -8.73 13.62
C GLY A 144 4.13 -7.85 13.04
N GLY A 145 3.45 -8.30 11.98
CA GLY A 145 2.31 -7.63 11.37
C GLY A 145 2.69 -6.72 10.20
N GLY A 146 1.74 -6.55 9.28
CA GLY A 146 1.85 -5.65 8.13
C GLY A 146 1.88 -4.16 8.51
N PHE A 147 1.98 -3.28 7.51
CA PHE A 147 2.07 -1.84 7.74
C PHE A 147 0.83 -1.30 8.47
N THR A 148 -0.38 -1.69 8.05
CA THR A 148 -1.64 -1.23 8.67
C THR A 148 -1.69 -1.57 10.16
N ALA A 149 -1.39 -2.81 10.54
CA ALA A 149 -1.36 -3.24 11.93
C ALA A 149 -0.33 -2.46 12.76
N ARG A 150 0.89 -2.28 12.24
CA ARG A 150 1.94 -1.51 12.92
C ARG A 150 1.54 -0.05 13.13
N PHE A 151 0.91 0.57 12.14
CA PHE A 151 0.45 1.95 12.24
C PHE A 151 -0.74 2.10 13.19
N ALA A 152 -1.66 1.14 13.22
CA ALA A 152 -2.74 1.08 14.20
C ALA A 152 -2.21 1.01 15.64
N HIS A 153 -1.26 0.11 15.91
CA HIS A 153 -0.60 0.02 17.22
C HIS A 153 0.13 1.31 17.59
N LYS A 154 0.81 1.95 16.62
CA LYS A 154 1.45 3.25 16.83
C LYS A 154 0.45 4.33 17.23
N ARG A 155 -0.69 4.42 16.54
CA ARG A 155 -1.74 5.39 16.87
C ARG A 155 -2.24 5.20 18.29
N VAL A 156 -2.53 3.96 18.69
CA VAL A 156 -2.95 3.65 20.07
C VAL A 156 -1.85 3.98 21.08
N ALA A 157 -0.60 3.64 20.80
CA ALA A 157 0.52 3.91 21.71
C ALA A 157 0.81 5.40 21.89
N ASP A 158 0.71 6.19 20.82
CA ASP A 158 1.09 7.61 20.83
C ASP A 158 -0.07 8.55 21.23
N GLN A 159 -1.32 8.17 20.95
CA GLN A 159 -2.52 9.01 21.17
C GLN A 159 -3.50 8.42 22.20
N GLY A 160 -3.29 7.19 22.66
CA GLY A 160 -4.23 6.47 23.52
C GLY A 160 -5.39 5.81 22.77
N GLY A 161 -6.35 5.27 23.51
CA GLY A 161 -7.51 4.54 22.97
C GLY A 161 -7.29 3.02 22.88
N THR A 162 -8.07 2.34 22.04
CA THR A 162 -7.95 0.90 21.78
C THR A 162 -8.06 0.59 20.29
N LEU A 163 -7.61 -0.60 19.88
CA LEU A 163 -7.69 -1.03 18.47
C LEU A 163 -9.15 -1.16 18.00
N GLU A 164 -10.06 -1.57 18.88
CA GLU A 164 -11.49 -1.69 18.59
C GLU A 164 -12.12 -0.33 18.26
N GLY A 165 -11.61 0.73 18.90
CA GLY A 165 -12.04 2.12 18.71
C GLY A 165 -11.50 2.79 17.44
N LEU A 166 -10.62 2.13 16.68
CA LEU A 166 -10.14 2.64 15.40
C LEU A 166 -11.25 2.60 14.33
N ASP A 167 -11.05 3.40 13.28
CA ASP A 167 -11.95 3.46 12.14
C ASP A 167 -12.09 2.10 11.45
N ILE A 168 -13.23 1.88 10.79
CA ILE A 168 -13.54 0.58 10.18
C ILE A 168 -12.58 0.21 9.06
N ASN A 169 -12.09 1.19 8.29
CA ASN A 169 -11.16 0.97 7.19
C ASN A 169 -9.83 0.39 7.71
N THR A 170 -9.24 1.00 8.74
CA THR A 170 -8.04 0.48 9.41
C THR A 170 -8.26 -0.94 9.92
N LYS A 171 -9.38 -1.22 10.59
CA LYS A 171 -9.67 -2.56 11.14
C LYS A 171 -9.81 -3.62 10.05
N VAL A 172 -10.46 -3.28 8.94
CA VAL A 172 -10.63 -4.21 7.81
C VAL A 172 -9.29 -4.50 7.15
N HIS A 173 -8.47 -3.50 6.84
CA HIS A 173 -7.14 -3.71 6.24
C HIS A 173 -6.12 -4.41 7.15
N MET A 174 -6.39 -4.56 8.45
CA MET A 174 -5.57 -5.42 9.32
C MET A 174 -5.80 -6.92 9.05
N VAL A 175 -6.87 -7.29 8.34
CA VAL A 175 -7.27 -8.68 8.07
C VAL A 175 -7.45 -8.95 6.57
N ALA A 176 -8.10 -8.04 5.84
CA ALA A 176 -8.47 -8.17 4.43
C ALA A 176 -7.27 -8.36 3.49
N ASP A 177 -6.12 -7.80 3.85
CA ASP A 177 -4.94 -7.77 2.99
C ASP A 177 -4.31 -9.18 2.81
N GLU A 178 -4.71 -10.18 3.60
CA GLU A 178 -4.40 -11.59 3.33
C GLU A 178 -5.10 -12.08 2.05
N ASP A 179 -6.42 -11.90 1.96
CA ASP A 179 -7.21 -12.30 0.79
C ASP A 179 -6.75 -11.55 -0.47
N HIS A 180 -6.55 -10.23 -0.36
CA HIS A 180 -6.11 -9.38 -1.48
C HIS A 180 -4.68 -9.70 -1.93
N SER A 181 -3.80 -10.10 -1.00
CA SER A 181 -2.48 -10.63 -1.35
C SER A 181 -2.58 -11.95 -2.11
N ASP A 182 -3.40 -12.88 -1.64
CA ASP A 182 -3.28 -14.28 -2.06
C ASP A 182 -4.11 -14.60 -3.31
N MET A 183 -5.12 -13.78 -3.63
CA MET A 183 -5.96 -13.96 -4.82
C MET A 183 -5.18 -13.93 -6.14
N PHE A 184 -4.00 -13.32 -6.19
CA PHE A 184 -3.17 -13.23 -7.38
C PHE A 184 -2.15 -14.38 -7.51
N GLU A 185 -1.99 -15.25 -6.50
CA GLU A 185 -1.05 -16.39 -6.58
C GLU A 185 -1.30 -17.30 -7.79
N PRO A 186 -2.56 -17.65 -8.16
CA PRO A 186 -2.82 -18.46 -9.36
C PRO A 186 -2.36 -17.80 -10.66
N ILE A 187 -2.44 -16.46 -10.75
CA ILE A 187 -1.98 -15.70 -11.92
C ILE A 187 -0.47 -15.79 -12.03
N TYR A 188 0.26 -15.54 -10.94
CA TYR A 188 1.71 -15.67 -10.95
C TYR A 188 2.15 -17.11 -11.23
N GLY A 189 1.45 -18.10 -10.66
CA GLY A 189 1.64 -19.52 -10.94
C GLY A 189 1.57 -19.84 -12.43
N LYS A 190 0.61 -19.24 -13.15
CA LYS A 190 0.41 -19.45 -14.59
C LYS A 190 1.43 -18.72 -15.46
N TYR A 191 1.80 -17.48 -15.11
CA TYR A 191 2.54 -16.60 -16.03
C TYR A 191 4.04 -16.46 -15.74
N ILE A 192 4.51 -16.80 -14.53
CA ILE A 192 5.95 -16.79 -14.22
C ILE A 192 6.55 -18.15 -14.59
N VAL A 193 6.88 -18.32 -15.87
CA VAL A 193 7.34 -19.61 -16.44
C VAL A 193 8.78 -19.62 -16.90
N ASP A 194 9.46 -18.48 -16.85
CA ASP A 194 10.84 -18.29 -17.28
C ASP A 194 11.58 -17.29 -16.38
N ASP A 195 12.91 -17.39 -16.37
CA ASP A 195 13.77 -16.60 -15.46
C ASP A 195 13.69 -15.08 -15.74
N ARG A 196 13.46 -14.68 -16.99
CA ARG A 196 13.36 -13.26 -17.33
C ARG A 196 12.11 -12.67 -16.69
N THR A 197 10.97 -13.34 -16.82
CA THR A 197 9.70 -12.94 -16.20
C THR A 197 9.82 -12.93 -14.67
N ALA A 198 10.45 -13.95 -14.08
CA ALA A 198 10.71 -14.03 -12.65
C ALA A 198 11.52 -12.82 -12.13
N GLN A 199 12.64 -12.51 -12.81
CA GLN A 199 13.49 -11.36 -12.44
C GLN A 199 12.78 -10.01 -12.61
N SER A 200 11.97 -9.87 -13.67
CA SER A 200 11.15 -8.68 -13.91
C SER A 200 10.15 -8.44 -12.77
N VAL A 201 9.47 -9.50 -12.30
CA VAL A 201 8.53 -9.43 -11.18
C VAL A 201 9.24 -9.00 -9.89
N ILE A 202 10.37 -9.63 -9.54
CA ILE A 202 11.14 -9.27 -8.35
C ILE A 202 11.60 -7.81 -8.40
N ARG A 203 12.10 -7.35 -9.56
CA ARG A 203 12.50 -5.95 -9.75
C ARG A 203 11.33 -5.00 -9.60
N ALA A 204 10.17 -5.35 -10.17
CA ALA A 204 8.96 -4.54 -10.05
C ALA A 204 8.47 -4.39 -8.60
N ALA A 205 8.57 -5.45 -7.81
CA ALA A 205 8.32 -5.39 -6.38
C ALA A 205 9.29 -4.43 -5.67
N LEU A 206 10.60 -4.56 -5.93
CA LEU A 206 11.63 -3.70 -5.33
C LEU A 206 11.43 -2.22 -5.67
N ASP A 207 11.11 -1.91 -6.92
CA ASP A 207 10.88 -0.54 -7.37
C ASP A 207 9.63 0.08 -6.71
N SER A 208 8.53 -0.67 -6.64
CA SER A 208 7.32 -0.19 -5.97
C SER A 208 7.54 0.01 -4.47
N LEU A 209 8.29 -0.87 -3.82
CA LEU A 209 8.68 -0.70 -2.42
C LEU A 209 9.64 0.48 -2.22
N ALA A 210 10.51 0.79 -3.18
CA ALA A 210 11.33 2.00 -3.11
C ALA A 210 10.47 3.28 -3.15
N VAL A 211 9.44 3.30 -4.01
CA VAL A 211 8.46 4.40 -4.04
C VAL A 211 7.68 4.48 -2.72
N ASP A 212 7.29 3.34 -2.15
CA ASP A 212 6.64 3.30 -0.84
C ASP A 212 7.52 3.92 0.25
N ARG A 213 8.81 3.57 0.32
CA ARG A 213 9.75 4.17 1.28
C ARG A 213 9.87 5.68 1.11
N ALA A 214 9.96 6.16 -0.13
CA ALA A 214 9.99 7.60 -0.42
C ALA A 214 8.72 8.31 0.05
N TYR A 215 7.55 7.73 -0.22
CA TYR A 215 6.26 8.23 0.28
C TYR A 215 6.23 8.30 1.81
N ARG A 216 6.61 7.20 2.50
CA ARG A 216 6.62 7.14 3.97
C ARG A 216 7.63 8.11 4.60
N SER A 217 8.83 8.24 4.02
CA SER A 217 9.85 9.18 4.51
C SER A 217 9.44 10.64 4.31
N ALA A 218 8.75 10.99 3.22
CA ALA A 218 8.22 12.33 3.02
C ALA A 218 7.22 12.72 4.12
N LEU A 219 6.30 11.83 4.46
CA LEU A 219 5.37 12.02 5.58
C LEU A 219 6.10 12.11 6.92
N ALA A 220 7.00 11.17 7.21
CA ALA A 220 7.77 11.13 8.46
C ALA A 220 8.58 12.42 8.67
N THR A 221 9.24 12.90 7.61
CA THR A 221 10.04 14.12 7.63
C THR A 221 9.18 15.36 7.87
N ALA A 222 7.99 15.43 7.26
CA ALA A 222 7.06 16.54 7.50
C ALA A 222 6.53 16.51 8.95
N MET A 223 6.13 15.34 9.45
CA MET A 223 5.69 15.17 10.84
C MET A 223 6.79 15.56 11.84
N ALA A 224 8.04 15.16 11.60
CA ALA A 224 9.17 15.47 12.47
C ALA A 224 9.51 16.97 12.56
N ARG A 225 9.09 17.79 11.59
CA ARG A 225 9.29 19.24 11.60
C ARG A 225 8.26 19.98 12.46
N ILE A 226 7.14 19.33 12.81
CA ILE A 226 6.18 19.89 13.76
C ILE A 226 6.80 19.78 15.15
N GLY A 227 7.15 20.92 15.75
CA GLY A 227 7.76 21.01 17.07
C GLY A 227 6.90 20.35 18.15
N GLU A 228 7.52 19.88 19.22
CA GLU A 228 6.81 19.22 20.34
C GLU A 228 6.02 20.20 21.22
N SER A 229 6.11 21.50 20.96
CA SER A 229 5.77 22.58 21.88
C SER A 229 4.35 23.14 21.82
N GLU A 230 3.37 22.41 21.28
CA GLU A 230 1.94 22.80 21.35
C GLU A 230 1.11 21.84 22.23
N VAL A 231 1.74 21.18 23.20
CA VAL A 231 1.03 20.34 24.18
C VAL A 231 1.56 20.60 25.59
N ALA A 232 1.20 21.77 26.12
CA ALA A 232 1.13 22.03 27.56
C ALA A 232 -0.26 22.58 27.87
#